data_AF-A0A7V9DZF5-F1
#
_entry.id   AF-A0A7V9DZF5-F1
#
_cell.length_a   1.000
_cell.length_b   1.000
_cell.length_c   1.000
_cell.angle_alpha   90.00
_cell.angle_beta   90.00
_cell.angle_gamma   90.00
#
_symmetry.space_group_name_H-M   'P 1'
#
loop_
_entity.id
_entity.type
_entity.pdbx_description
1 polymer ?
#
loop_
_entity_poly.entity_id
_entity_poly.type
_entity_poly.pdbx_seq_one_letter_code
_entity_poly.pdbx_strand_id
1 'polypeptide(L)'
;MPARDTFSAQTPLVVIGLAAMGMIFLINSHARPTPPREQTVVVACAECGTVVAVRRAANVTAPYVVEIQMLDGSLRKIEQPASNLHVGDIVRINGTSLTRRSAAS
;
A
#
# COMPACT_ATOMS: atom_id res chain seq x y z
N MET A 1 42.86 27.29 24.88
CA MET A 1 41.97 26.10 25.01
C MET A 1 40.65 26.40 24.28
N PRO A 2 40.47 25.98 23.02
CA PRO A 2 39.31 26.36 22.19
C PRO A 2 38.19 25.30 22.14
N ALA A 3 38.17 24.33 23.06
CA ALA A 3 37.23 23.19 23.01
C ALA A 3 35.85 23.47 23.65
N ARG A 4 35.68 24.61 24.33
CA ARG A 4 34.42 24.96 25.01
C ARG A 4 33.40 25.63 24.08
N ASP A 5 33.85 26.24 22.99
CA ASP A 5 32.98 26.96 22.06
C ASP A 5 32.24 26.03 21.07
N THR A 6 32.76 24.83 20.81
CA THR A 6 32.11 23.83 19.94
C THR A 6 31.02 23.02 20.65
N PHE A 7 31.17 22.77 21.96
CA PHE A 7 30.20 21.98 22.74
C PHE A 7 28.86 22.74 22.92
N SER A 8 28.90 24.02 23.25
CA SER A 8 27.68 24.83 23.42
C SER A 8 26.98 25.16 22.10
N ALA A 9 27.73 25.26 21.00
CA ALA A 9 27.18 25.52 19.66
C ALA A 9 26.54 24.28 19.00
N GLN A 10 26.98 23.06 19.35
CA GLN A 10 26.45 21.82 18.76
C GLN A 10 25.30 21.19 19.56
N THR A 11 25.19 21.50 20.86
CA THR A 11 24.12 20.97 21.71
C THR A 11 22.70 21.23 21.16
N PRO A 12 22.37 22.42 20.61
CA PRO A 12 21.04 22.67 20.06
C PRO A 12 20.70 21.78 18.85
N LEU A 13 21.67 21.54 17.97
CA LEU A 13 21.48 20.72 16.76
C LEU A 13 21.26 19.25 17.12
N VAL A 14 21.98 18.75 18.12
CA VAL A 14 21.81 17.37 18.61
C VAL A 14 20.42 17.18 19.23
N VAL A 15 19.96 18.15 20.03
CA VAL A 15 18.63 18.10 20.65
C VAL A 15 17.52 18.14 19.60
N ILE A 16 17.64 19.01 18.58
CA ILE A 16 16.67 19.08 17.47
C ILE A 16 16.66 17.76 16.68
N GLY A 17 17.83 17.18 16.40
CA GLY A 17 17.94 15.90 15.70
C GLY A 17 17.24 14.75 16.44
N LEU A 18 17.45 14.66 17.76
CA LEU A 18 16.80 13.65 18.60
C LEU A 18 15.28 13.86 18.70
N ALA A 19 14.84 15.11 18.80
CA ALA A 19 13.41 15.43 18.83
C ALA A 19 12.71 15.05 17.51
N ALA A 20 13.34 15.32 16.36
CA ALA A 20 12.83 14.95 15.05
C ALA A 20 12.73 13.41 14.89
N MET A 21 13.77 12.68 15.31
CA MET A 21 13.75 11.21 15.27
C MET A 21 12.64 10.63 16.16
N GLY A 22 12.45 11.18 17.37
CA GLY A 22 11.38 10.77 18.27
C GLY A 22 9.99 10.99 17.68
N MET A 23 9.76 12.12 17.00
CA MET A 23 8.49 12.41 16.34
C MET A 23 8.19 11.45 15.18
N ILE A 24 9.19 11.16 14.33
CA ILE A 24 9.03 10.20 13.23
C ILE A 24 8.69 8.81 13.78
N PHE A 25 9.36 8.40 14.86
CA PHE A 25 9.09 7.11 15.51
C PHE A 25 7.65 7.06 16.08
N LEU A 26 7.21 8.11 16.77
CA LEU A 26 5.84 8.22 17.30
C LEU A 26 4.80 8.12 16.18
N ILE A 27 4.99 8.87 15.09
CA ILE A 27 4.09 8.84 13.91
C ILE A 27 4.04 7.42 13.32
N ASN A 28 5.20 6.78 13.14
CA ASN A 28 5.26 5.43 12.56
C ASN A 28 4.77 4.33 13.51
N SER A 29 4.80 4.55 14.83
CA SER A 29 4.33 3.55 15.81
C SER A 29 2.83 3.25 15.68
N HIS A 30 2.05 4.22 15.20
CA HIS A 30 0.62 4.09 14.92
C HIS A 30 0.34 3.62 13.49
N ALA A 31 1.33 3.68 12.59
CA ALA A 31 1.24 3.20 11.23
C ALA A 31 1.44 1.67 11.15
N ARG A 32 0.88 0.89 12.09
CA ARG A 32 0.84 -0.56 11.93
C ARG A 32 0.07 -0.85 10.65
N PRO A 33 0.68 -1.51 9.64
CA PRO A 33 -0.09 -1.98 8.51
C PRO A 33 -1.13 -2.93 9.07
N THR A 34 -2.41 -2.58 8.90
CA THR A 34 -3.49 -3.51 9.17
C THR A 34 -3.18 -4.75 8.35
N PRO A 35 -2.97 -5.93 8.96
CA PRO A 35 -2.81 -7.14 8.18
C PRO A 35 -4.04 -7.23 7.27
N PRO A 36 -3.87 -7.39 5.94
CA PRO A 36 -5.00 -7.52 5.06
C PRO A 36 -5.85 -8.66 5.62
N ARG A 37 -7.10 -8.34 5.97
CA ARG A 37 -8.05 -9.32 6.47
C ARG A 37 -8.17 -10.36 5.38
N GLU A 38 -7.61 -11.54 5.60
CA GLU A 38 -7.60 -12.65 4.66
C GLU A 38 -9.06 -13.13 4.50
N GLN A 39 -9.80 -12.49 3.59
CA GLN A 39 -11.08 -13.00 3.13
C GLN A 39 -10.74 -14.12 2.16
N THR A 40 -10.52 -15.32 2.70
CA THR A 40 -10.38 -16.54 1.90
C THR A 40 -11.75 -16.91 1.35
N VAL A 41 -12.22 -16.15 0.35
CA VAL A 41 -13.34 -16.60 -0.47
C VAL A 41 -12.75 -17.65 -1.41
N VAL A 42 -13.04 -18.91 -1.10
CA VAL A 42 -12.66 -20.05 -1.93
C VAL A 42 -13.48 -19.97 -3.22
N VAL A 43 -12.95 -19.22 -4.19
CA VAL A 43 -13.55 -19.08 -5.50
C VAL A 43 -12.93 -20.12 -6.42
N ALA A 44 -13.69 -21.12 -6.87
CA ALA A 44 -13.27 -22.07 -7.90
C ALA A 44 -13.14 -21.36 -9.28
N CYS A 45 -12.12 -20.53 -9.45
CA CYS A 45 -11.83 -19.79 -10.67
C CYS A 45 -10.33 -19.47 -10.70
N ALA A 46 -9.60 -20.10 -11.61
CA ALA A 46 -8.16 -19.89 -11.77
C ALA A 46 -7.80 -18.43 -12.11
N GLU A 47 -8.73 -17.68 -12.69
CA GLU A 47 -8.55 -16.27 -13.07
C GLU A 47 -9.02 -15.28 -12.01
N CYS A 48 -9.34 -15.75 -10.80
CA CYS A 48 -9.91 -14.93 -9.76
C CYS A 48 -8.91 -14.61 -8.66
N GLY A 49 -9.05 -13.40 -8.12
CA GLY A 49 -8.20 -12.92 -7.05
C GLY A 49 -8.85 -11.77 -6.28
N THR A 50 -8.19 -11.39 -5.19
CA THR A 50 -8.60 -10.30 -4.30
C THR A 50 -7.75 -9.08 -4.58
N VAL A 51 -8.38 -7.91 -4.68
CA VAL A 51 -7.67 -6.64 -4.82
C VAL A 51 -6.94 -6.34 -3.51
N VAL A 52 -5.62 -6.20 -3.56
CA VAL A 52 -4.78 -5.90 -2.40
C VAL A 52 -4.27 -4.46 -2.39
N ALA A 53 -4.21 -3.81 -3.56
CA ALA A 53 -3.91 -2.38 -3.65
C ALA A 53 -4.50 -1.75 -4.93
N VAL A 54 -4.84 -0.46 -4.84
CA VAL A 54 -5.28 0.37 -5.95
C VAL A 54 -4.47 1.66 -5.90
N ARG A 55 -3.72 1.95 -6.96
CA ARG A 55 -2.82 3.11 -7.03
C ARG A 55 -3.08 3.90 -8.30
N ARG A 56 -2.80 5.19 -8.30
CA ARG A 56 -2.80 5.99 -9.53
C ARG A 56 -1.57 5.66 -10.37
N ALA A 57 -1.77 5.41 -11.66
CA ALA A 57 -0.72 5.27 -12.66
C ALA A 57 -0.38 6.63 -13.26
N ALA A 58 0.84 6.76 -13.81
CA ALA A 58 1.20 7.91 -14.64
C ALA A 58 0.60 7.83 -16.06
N ASN A 59 -0.08 6.73 -16.38
CA ASN A 59 -0.67 6.49 -17.69
C ASN A 59 -2.00 7.23 -17.84
N VAL A 60 -2.17 7.99 -18.93
CA VAL A 60 -3.37 8.79 -19.19
C VAL A 60 -4.56 7.91 -19.60
N THR A 61 -4.30 6.79 -20.29
CA THR A 61 -5.37 5.89 -20.78
C THR A 61 -5.84 4.90 -19.72
N ALA A 62 -4.96 4.51 -18.80
CA ALA A 62 -5.28 3.67 -17.65
C ALA A 62 -4.69 4.28 -16.37
N PRO A 63 -5.35 5.31 -15.81
CA PRO A 63 -4.80 6.09 -14.69
C PRO A 63 -4.78 5.35 -13.37
N TYR A 64 -5.17 4.07 -13.32
CA TYR A 64 -5.11 3.26 -12.11
C TYR A 64 -4.37 1.95 -12.35
N VAL A 65 -3.48 1.57 -11.44
CA VAL A 65 -2.89 0.23 -11.36
C VAL A 65 -3.52 -0.49 -10.18
N VAL A 66 -4.09 -1.66 -10.46
CA VAL A 66 -4.71 -2.52 -9.46
C VAL A 66 -3.80 -3.74 -9.25
N GLU A 67 -3.39 -3.97 -8.01
CA GLU A 67 -2.65 -5.15 -7.57
C GLU A 67 -3.63 -6.18 -7.01
N ILE A 68 -3.53 -7.41 -7.52
CA ILE A 68 -4.45 -8.50 -7.23
C ILE A 68 -3.64 -9.68 -6.73
N GLN A 69 -4.06 -10.24 -5.61
CA GLN A 69 -3.56 -11.50 -5.11
C GLN A 69 -4.45 -12.63 -5.64
N MET A 70 -3.83 -13.50 -6.43
CA MET A 70 -4.46 -14.69 -6.98
C MET A 70 -4.56 -15.77 -5.90
N LEU A 71 -5.41 -16.77 -6.14
CA LEU A 71 -5.60 -17.92 -5.24
C LEU A 71 -4.35 -18.80 -5.09
N ASP A 72 -3.45 -18.78 -6.08
CA ASP A 72 -2.15 -19.45 -6.02
C ASP A 72 -1.10 -18.63 -5.23
N GLY A 73 -1.48 -17.47 -4.69
CA GLY A 73 -0.61 -16.55 -3.97
C GLY A 73 0.19 -15.62 -4.88
N SER A 74 0.10 -15.75 -6.20
CA SER A 74 0.78 -14.85 -7.13
C SER A 74 0.16 -13.46 -7.11
N LEU A 75 0.99 -12.43 -7.35
CA LEU A 75 0.54 -11.05 -7.48
C LEU A 75 0.49 -10.65 -8.95
N ARG A 76 -0.64 -10.09 -9.39
CA ARG A 76 -0.82 -9.55 -10.74
C ARG A 76 -1.15 -8.07 -10.69
N LYS A 77 -0.51 -7.31 -11.57
CA LYS A 77 -0.74 -5.87 -11.76
C LYS A 77 -1.52 -5.66 -13.04
N ILE A 78 -2.65 -4.98 -12.94
CA ILE A 78 -3.51 -4.70 -14.09
C ILE A 78 -3.85 -3.22 -14.09
N GLU A 79 -3.55 -2.56 -15.20
CA GLU A 79 -3.93 -1.17 -15.40
C GLU A 79 -5.43 -1.10 -15.73
N GLN A 80 -6.13 -0.15 -15.12
CA GLN A 80 -7.56 0.06 -15.29
C GLN A 80 -7.87 1.52 -15.62
N PRO A 81 -8.86 1.76 -16.50
CA PRO A 81 -9.32 3.10 -16.83
C PRO A 81 -10.07 3.79 -15.67
N ALA A 82 -10.58 3.03 -14.69
CA ALA A 82 -11.41 3.53 -13.60
C ALA A 82 -11.02 2.94 -12.22
N SER A 83 -11.25 3.71 -11.16
CA SER A 83 -10.99 3.32 -9.75
C SER A 83 -12.20 2.71 -9.07
N ASN A 84 -13.13 2.12 -9.81
CA ASN A 84 -14.35 1.57 -9.24
C ASN A 84 -14.11 0.30 -8.41
N LEU A 85 -12.86 -0.10 -8.18
CA LEU A 85 -12.43 -1.26 -7.40
C LEU A 85 -11.83 -0.80 -6.08
N HIS A 86 -12.13 -1.53 -5.00
CA HIS A 86 -11.60 -1.28 -3.67
C HIS A 86 -10.76 -2.44 -3.17
N VAL A 87 -9.87 -2.18 -2.22
CA VAL A 87 -9.09 -3.23 -1.54
C VAL A 87 -10.07 -4.17 -0.82
N GLY A 88 -9.90 -5.47 -1.03
CA GLY A 88 -10.81 -6.53 -0.57
C GLY A 88 -11.86 -6.95 -1.59
N ASP A 89 -12.03 -6.22 -2.71
CA ASP A 89 -12.93 -6.64 -3.78
C ASP A 89 -12.44 -7.95 -4.42
N ILE A 90 -13.37 -8.85 -4.71
CA ILE A 90 -13.10 -10.06 -5.48
C ILE A 90 -13.32 -9.74 -6.95
N VAL A 91 -12.26 -9.91 -7.74
CA VAL A 91 -12.26 -9.61 -9.16
C VAL A 91 -11.93 -10.85 -9.97
N ARG A 92 -12.50 -10.91 -11.16
CA ARG A 92 -12.08 -11.83 -12.20
C ARG A 92 -11.20 -11.08 -13.19
N ILE A 93 -10.06 -11.66 -13.51
CA ILE A 93 -9.16 -11.18 -14.54
C ILE A 93 -9.64 -11.72 -15.87
N ASN A 94 -9.90 -10.85 -16.84
CA ASN A 94 -10.21 -11.22 -18.21
C ASN A 94 -9.24 -10.51 -19.15
N GLY A 95 -8.12 -11.17 -19.43
CA GLY A 95 -6.99 -10.58 -20.15
C GLY A 95 -6.39 -9.38 -19.41
N THR A 96 -6.56 -8.17 -19.96
CA THR A 96 -6.12 -6.89 -19.37
C THR A 96 -7.22 -6.14 -18.63
N SER A 97 -8.42 -6.71 -18.52
CA SER A 97 -9.57 -6.10 -17.87
C SER A 97 -9.94 -6.78 -16.56
N LEU A 98 -10.53 -6.02 -15.63
CA LEU A 98 -11.04 -6.54 -14.36
C LEU A 98 -12.56 -6.43 -14.34
N THR A 99 -13.20 -7.53 -14.00
CA THR A 99 -14.65 -7.55 -13.75
C THR A 99 -14.88 -7.83 -12.27
N ARG A 100 -15.57 -6.92 -11.58
CA ARG A 100 -16.01 -7.17 -10.20
C ARG A 100 -16.97 -8.36 -10.22
N ARG A 101 -16.71 -9.33 -9.36
CA ARG A 101 -17.69 -10.38 -9.10
C ARG A 101 -18.58 -9.91 -7.97
N SER A 102 -19.87 -9.72 -8.24
CA SER A 102 -20.85 -9.58 -7.17
C SER A 102 -20.80 -10.88 -6.36
N ALA A 103 -20.49 -10.80 -5.06
CA ALA A 103 -20.82 -11.90 -4.17
C ALA A 103 -22.33 -12.07 -4.30
N ALA A 104 -22.77 -13.24 -4.79
CA ALA A 104 -24.18 -13.58 -4.73
C ALA A 104 -24.59 -13.50 -3.26
N SER A 105 -25.58 -12.65 -2.99
CA SER A 105 -26.26 -12.47 -1.70
C SER A 105 -26.78 -13.76 -1.13
#